data_AF-A0A7V5R5B7-F1
#
_entry.id   AF-A0A7V5R5B7-F1
#
_cell.length_a   1.000
_cell.length_b   1.000
_cell.length_c   1.000
_cell.angle_alpha   90.00
_cell.angle_beta   90.00
_cell.angle_gamma   90.00
#
_symmetry.space_group_name_H-M   'P 1'
#
loop_
_entity.id
_entity.type
_entity.pdbx_description
1 polymer ?
#
loop_
_entity_poly.entity_id
_entity_poly.type
_entity_poly.pdbx_seq_one_letter_code
_entity_poly.pdbx_strand_id
1 'polypeptide(L)' 'MVDHSVIADKALKSTDLIVRYSLDIDCPYCGAELDLSDQDDENGRFSSPIFNNRWEDLVGDSVKCPDCAKEFIISNVGF' A
#
# COMPACT_ATOMS: atom_id res chain seq x y z
N MET A 1 17.93 16.62 -55.51
CA MET A 1 16.70 16.36 -54.71
C MET A 1 16.90 15.07 -53.96
N VAL A 2 17.19 15.12 -52.65
CA VAL A 2 16.32 14.63 -51.56
C VAL A 2 16.83 15.34 -50.31
N ASP A 3 16.07 16.32 -49.84
CA ASP A 3 16.31 16.98 -48.56
C ASP A 3 15.90 16.00 -47.45
N HIS A 4 16.90 15.46 -46.74
CA HIS A 4 16.68 14.59 -45.60
C HIS A 4 16.46 15.50 -44.39
N SER A 5 15.25 16.05 -44.30
CA SER A 5 14.83 16.84 -43.16
C SER A 5 14.85 15.95 -41.91
N VAL A 6 15.80 16.30 -41.05
CA VAL A 6 16.09 15.73 -39.75
C VAL A 6 14.80 15.66 -38.92
N ILE A 7 14.35 14.45 -38.59
CA ILE A 7 13.35 14.24 -37.54
C ILE A 7 14.07 14.56 -36.23
N ALA A 8 13.84 15.75 -35.68
CA ALA A 8 14.33 16.08 -34.36
C ALA A 8 13.67 15.15 -33.34
N ASP A 9 14.42 14.16 -32.86
CA ASP A 9 14.09 13.40 -31.66
C ASP A 9 13.80 14.41 -30.53
N LYS A 10 12.53 14.61 -30.21
CA LYS A 10 12.15 15.36 -29.02
C LYS A 10 12.70 14.57 -27.84
N ALA A 11 13.77 15.08 -27.23
CA ALA A 11 14.37 14.49 -26.05
C ALA A 11 13.27 14.20 -25.01
N LEU A 12 13.07 12.91 -24.72
CA LEU A 12 12.14 12.45 -23.70
C LEU A 12 12.60 12.98 -22.34
N LYS A 13 11.72 13.70 -21.65
CA LYS A 13 11.96 14.14 -20.27
C LYS A 13 11.56 13.00 -19.33
N SER A 14 12.39 12.70 -18.34
CA SER A 14 12.09 11.75 -17.27
C SER A 14 11.66 12.48 -15.99
N THR A 15 10.98 11.74 -15.12
CA THR A 15 10.58 12.15 -13.77
C THR A 15 10.49 10.89 -12.90
N ASP A 16 10.48 11.06 -11.59
CA ASP A 16 10.30 9.96 -10.64
C ASP A 16 8.81 9.67 -10.41
N LEU A 17 8.50 8.39 -10.15
CA LEU A 17 7.19 7.94 -9.67
C LEU A 17 7.23 7.86 -8.14
N ILE A 18 6.25 8.49 -7.49
CA ILE A 18 6.07 8.42 -6.03
C ILE A 18 4.73 7.74 -5.75
N VAL A 19 4.76 6.63 -5.01
CA VAL A 19 3.56 5.92 -4.53
C VAL A 19 3.42 6.14 -3.03
N ARG A 20 2.21 6.47 -2.59
CA ARG A 20 1.81 6.57 -1.18
C ARG A 20 0.53 5.77 -1.00
N TYR A 21 0.41 5.07 0.12
CA TYR A 21 -0.75 4.27 0.47
C TYR A 21 -0.92 4.27 1.99
N SER A 22 -2.14 3.99 2.46
CA SER A 22 -2.50 3.79 3.88
C SER A 22 -3.42 2.58 3.98
N LEU A 23 -3.48 1.96 5.16
CA LEU A 23 -4.33 0.82 5.47
C LEU A 23 -5.02 1.01 6.80
N ASP A 24 -6.16 1.69 6.75
CA ASP A 24 -6.83 2.15 7.94
C ASP A 24 -7.75 1.07 8.53
N ILE A 25 -7.57 0.78 9.82
CA ILE A 25 -8.41 -0.17 10.58
C ILE A 25 -8.72 0.38 11.96
N ASP A 26 -9.94 0.15 12.44
CA ASP A 26 -10.35 0.52 13.79
C ASP A 26 -10.04 -0.59 14.80
N CYS A 27 -9.41 -0.25 15.93
CA CYS A 27 -9.26 -1.18 17.03
C CYS A 27 -10.63 -1.49 17.66
N PRO A 28 -11.08 -2.76 17.66
CA PRO A 28 -12.39 -3.12 18.20
C PRO A 28 -12.49 -2.98 19.73
N TYR A 29 -11.37 -2.73 20.42
CA TYR A 29 -11.33 -2.64 21.88
C TYR A 29 -11.29 -1.22 22.43
N CYS A 30 -10.60 -0.31 21.74
CA CYS A 30 -10.40 1.06 22.22
C CYS A 30 -10.86 2.14 21.23
N GLY A 31 -11.21 1.76 19.99
CA GLY A 31 -11.66 2.69 18.95
C GLY A 31 -10.56 3.56 18.35
N ALA A 32 -9.29 3.29 18.66
CA ALA A 32 -8.17 3.93 17.98
C ALA A 32 -8.11 3.48 16.51
N GLU A 33 -7.90 4.42 15.61
CA GLU A 33 -7.61 4.18 14.18
C GLU A 33 -6.12 3.84 14.03
N LEU A 34 -5.81 2.84 13.21
CA LEU A 34 -4.45 2.41 12.93
C LEU A 34 -4.21 2.37 11.43
N ASP A 35 -3.05 2.86 11.00
CA ASP A 35 -2.52 2.59 9.67
C ASP A 35 -1.61 1.35 9.73
N LEU A 36 -2.03 0.25 9.10
CA LEU A 36 -1.23 -0.97 9.03
C LEU A 36 0.02 -0.81 8.14
N SER A 37 0.08 0.20 7.28
CA SER A 37 1.28 0.49 6.49
C SER A 37 2.40 1.12 7.33
N ASP A 38 2.05 1.74 8.45
CA ASP A 38 3.00 2.32 9.42
C ASP A 38 3.50 1.28 10.45
N GLN A 39 2.85 0.12 10.55
CA GLN A 39 3.25 -0.96 11.45
C GLN A 39 4.33 -1.84 10.80
N ASP A 40 5.60 -1.40 10.88
CA ASP A 40 6.83 -2.13 10.51
C ASP A 40 6.54 -3.32 9.59
N ASP A 41 6.14 -3.01 8.34
CA ASP A 41 5.78 -3.99 7.31
C ASP A 41 7.04 -4.68 6.77
N GLU A 42 7.90 -5.16 7.69
CA GLU A 42 9.28 -5.59 7.49
C GLU A 42 9.41 -6.72 6.47
N ASN A 43 8.31 -7.40 6.12
CA ASN A 43 8.29 -8.48 5.15
C ASN A 43 7.19 -8.33 4.08
N GLY A 44 6.61 -7.14 3.93
CA GLY A 44 5.48 -6.93 3.04
C GLY A 44 4.24 -7.72 3.44
N ARG A 45 4.10 -8.02 4.74
CA ARG A 45 2.94 -8.72 5.31
C ARG A 45 1.64 -8.08 4.88
N PHE A 46 1.58 -6.75 4.94
CA PHE A 46 0.41 -5.98 4.55
C PHE A 46 0.52 -5.49 3.10
N SER A 47 1.66 -4.91 2.70
CA SER A 47 1.82 -4.33 1.37
C SER A 47 1.82 -5.35 0.22
N SER A 48 2.38 -6.56 0.41
CA SER A 48 2.46 -7.55 -0.67
C SER A 48 1.08 -8.02 -1.14
N PRO A 49 0.13 -8.40 -0.25
CA PRO A 49 -1.24 -8.67 -0.65
C PRO A 49 -1.87 -7.54 -1.45
N ILE A 50 -1.75 -6.30 -0.99
CA ILE A 50 -2.39 -5.11 -1.60
C ILE A 50 -1.90 -4.84 -3.01
N PHE A 51 -0.59 -4.72 -3.17
CA PHE A 51 0.00 -4.39 -4.48
C PHE A 51 -0.11 -5.55 -5.50
N ASN A 52 -0.59 -6.71 -5.06
CA ASN A 52 -0.87 -7.87 -5.92
C ASN A 52 -2.37 -8.21 -6.02
N ASN A 53 -3.27 -7.33 -5.55
CA ASN A 53 -4.72 -7.54 -5.54
C ASN A 53 -5.19 -8.79 -4.78
N ARG A 54 -4.43 -9.22 -3.77
CA ARG A 54 -4.76 -10.36 -2.91
C ARG A 54 -5.27 -9.90 -1.55
N TRP A 55 -6.16 -8.91 -1.54
CA TRP A 55 -6.69 -8.27 -0.33
C TRP A 55 -7.27 -9.28 0.68
N GLU A 56 -7.91 -10.33 0.18
CA GLU A 56 -8.49 -11.41 0.99
C GLU A 56 -7.44 -12.22 1.78
N ASP A 57 -6.16 -12.21 1.35
CA ASP A 57 -5.07 -12.87 2.08
C ASP A 57 -4.80 -12.19 3.45
N LEU A 58 -5.33 -10.99 3.67
CA LEU A 58 -5.26 -10.28 4.95
C LEU A 58 -6.30 -10.77 5.97
N VAL A 59 -7.35 -11.48 5.52
CA VAL A 59 -8.37 -12.01 6.44
C VAL A 59 -7.77 -13.14 7.27
N GLY A 60 -7.96 -13.07 8.59
CA GLY A 60 -7.38 -14.02 9.54
C GLY A 60 -6.05 -13.58 10.16
N ASP A 61 -5.46 -12.48 9.68
CA ASP A 61 -4.21 -11.97 10.23
C ASP A 61 -4.39 -11.28 11.59
N SER A 62 -3.42 -11.51 12.49
CA SER A 62 -3.35 -10.88 13.82
C SER A 62 -2.71 -9.50 13.77
N VAL A 63 -3.42 -8.51 14.31
CA VAL A 63 -2.95 -7.13 14.50
C VAL A 63 -2.91 -6.82 15.98
N LYS A 64 -1.82 -6.20 16.43
CA LYS A 64 -1.69 -5.68 17.79
C LYS A 64 -1.91 -4.17 17.80
N CYS A 65 -2.83 -3.70 18.63
CA CYS A 65 -3.05 -2.27 18.79
C CYS A 65 -1.89 -1.63 19.58
N PRO A 66 -1.24 -0.57 19.07
CA PRO A 66 -0.16 0.12 19.79
C PRO A 66 -0.70 0.90 21.00
N ASP A 67 -1.95 1.36 20.94
CA ASP A 67 -2.56 2.18 22.00
C ASP A 67 -3.00 1.36 23.21
N CYS A 68 -3.68 0.24 22.98
CA CYS A 68 -4.24 -0.60 24.07
C CYS A 68 -3.55 -1.95 24.25
N ALA A 69 -2.55 -2.27 23.42
CA ALA A 69 -1.77 -3.51 23.42
C ALA A 69 -2.56 -4.80 23.19
N LYS A 70 -3.87 -4.73 22.91
CA LYS A 70 -4.70 -5.90 22.62
C LYS A 70 -4.52 -6.36 21.17
N GLU A 71 -4.57 -7.67 21.00
CA GLU A 71 -4.53 -8.33 19.70
C GLU A 71 -5.93 -8.64 19.18
N PHE A 72 -6.15 -8.47 17.88
CA PHE A 72 -7.39 -8.80 17.19
C PHE A 72 -7.10 -9.35 15.79
N ILE A 73 -8.12 -9.97 15.20
CA ILE A 73 -8.03 -10.61 13.89
C ILE A 73 -8.81 -9.78 12.86
N ILE A 74 -8.23 -9.58 11.68
CA ILE A 74 -8.92 -8.99 10.54
C ILE A 74 -10.00 -9.99 10.06
N SER A 75 -11.28 -9.61 10.15
CA SER A 75 -12.39 -10.51 9.86
C SER A 75 -12.93 -10.39 8.43
N ASN A 76 -12.74 -9.23 7.80
CA ASN A 76 -13.21 -8.95 6.45
C ASN A 76 -12.44 -7.74 5.87
N VAL A 77 -12.41 -7.62 4.55
CA VAL A 77 -11.98 -6.41 3.83
C VAL A 77 -13.21 -5.76 3.19
N GLY A 78 -13.43 -4.47 3.45
CA GLY A 78 -14.52 -3.68 2.85
C GLY A 78 -14.03 -2.83 1.68
N PHE A 79 -14.89 -2.61 0.69
CA PHE A 79 -14.64 -1.75 -0.48
C PHE A 79 -15.71 -0.67 -0.59
#